data_AF-A0A7X9BEZ8-F1
#
_entry.id   AF-A0A7X9BEZ8-F1
#
_cell.length_a   1.000
_cell.length_b   1.000
_cell.length_c   1.000
_cell.angle_alpha   90.00
_cell.angle_beta   90.00
_cell.angle_gamma   90.00
#
_symmetry.space_group_name_H-M   'P 1'
#
loop_
_entity.id
_entity.type
_entity.pdbx_description
1 polymer ?
#
loop_
_entity_poly.entity_id
_entity_poly.type
_entity_poly.pdbx_seq_one_letter_code
_entity_poly.pdbx_strand_id
1 'polypeptide(L)'
;LGNLVYLQYKGDPDLGDEIDRLLLSTKSLEADITALKQQLAPVCVKCNAELPPNAKFCSNCGAPVSKTPEPPEVDETPSEE
;
A
#
# COMPACT_ATOMS: atom_id res chain seq x y z
N LEU A 1 9.75 -22.57 12.55
CA LEU A 1 9.50 -23.88 11.91
C LEU A 1 8.31 -24.63 12.53
N GLY A 2 8.14 -24.67 13.85
CA GLY A 2 7.03 -25.39 14.50
C GLY A 2 5.61 -24.93 14.15
N ASN A 3 5.39 -23.62 13.93
CA ASN A 3 4.07 -23.09 13.55
C ASN A 3 3.63 -23.57 12.15
N LEU A 4 4.56 -23.65 11.19
CA LEU A 4 4.30 -24.15 9.83
C LEU A 4 3.90 -25.63 9.83
N VAL A 5 4.53 -26.44 10.69
CA VAL A 5 4.21 -27.87 10.87
C VAL A 5 2.84 -28.04 11.53
N TYR A 6 2.51 -27.21 12.53
CA TYR A 6 1.23 -27.25 13.24
C TYR A 6 0.05 -26.92 12.31
N LEU A 7 0.20 -25.92 11.45
CA LEU A 7 -0.83 -25.51 10.48
C LEU A 7 -1.04 -26.56 9.36
N GLN A 8 0.04 -27.22 8.93
CA GLN A 8 -0.05 -28.32 7.95
C GLN A 8 -0.74 -29.57 8.53
N TYR A 9 -0.63 -29.81 9.84
CA TYR A 9 -1.22 -30.98 10.52
C TYR A 9 -2.67 -30.75 10.96
N LYS A 10 -3.06 -29.52 11.29
CA LYS A 10 -4.41 -29.24 11.82
C LYS A 10 -5.51 -29.39 10.78
N GLY A 11 -5.17 -29.35 9.47
CA GLY A 11 -6.03 -29.81 8.38
C GLY A 11 -7.48 -29.33 8.53
N ASP A 12 -7.66 -28.08 8.94
CA ASP A 12 -8.97 -27.50 9.15
C ASP A 12 -9.35 -26.84 7.81
N PRO A 13 -10.18 -27.50 6.98
CA PRO A 13 -10.48 -27.02 5.63
C PRO A 13 -11.05 -25.60 5.64
N ASP A 14 -11.75 -25.23 6.72
CA ASP A 14 -12.31 -23.89 6.94
C ASP A 14 -11.22 -22.80 6.99
N LEU A 15 -10.02 -23.13 7.48
CA LEU A 15 -8.94 -22.15 7.55
C LEU A 15 -8.33 -21.88 6.17
N GLY A 16 -8.35 -22.87 5.27
CA GLY A 16 -7.92 -22.69 3.88
C GLY A 16 -8.81 -21.70 3.15
N ASP A 17 -10.13 -21.88 3.26
CA ASP A 17 -11.11 -21.03 2.60
C ASP A 17 -11.07 -19.58 3.14
N GLU A 18 -10.89 -19.38 4.45
CA GLU A 18 -10.76 -18.03 5.01
C GLU A 18 -9.44 -17.37 4.60
N ILE A 19 -8.33 -18.12 4.51
CA ILE A 19 -7.06 -17.59 3.99
C ILE A 19 -7.23 -17.15 2.54
N ASP A 20 -7.84 -17.98 1.69
CA ASP A 20 -8.06 -17.66 0.29
C ASP A 20 -8.98 -16.44 0.12
N ARG A 21 -10.05 -16.35 0.93
CA ARG A 21 -10.93 -15.19 1.01
C ARG A 21 -10.15 -13.91 1.35
N LEU A 22 -9.32 -13.96 2.40
CA LEU A 22 -8.52 -12.81 2.83
C LEU A 22 -7.51 -12.40 1.76
N LEU A 23 -6.80 -13.36 1.14
CA LEU A 23 -5.88 -13.10 0.05
C LEU A 23 -6.58 -12.45 -1.15
N LEU A 24 -7.78 -12.91 -1.50
CA LEU A 24 -8.58 -12.32 -2.58
C LEU A 24 -9.04 -10.90 -2.24
N SER A 25 -9.49 -10.68 -1.00
CA SER A 25 -9.88 -9.35 -0.51
C SER A 25 -8.72 -8.35 -0.58
N THR A 26 -7.53 -8.74 -0.14
CA THR A 26 -6.33 -7.89 -0.21
C THR A 26 -5.98 -7.52 -1.64
N LYS A 27 -5.99 -8.49 -2.56
CA LYS A 27 -5.72 -8.24 -3.99
C LYS A 27 -6.72 -7.25 -4.61
N SER A 28 -8.00 -7.36 -4.25
CA SER A 28 -9.02 -6.40 -4.71
C SER A 28 -8.73 -4.99 -4.21
N LEU A 29 -8.42 -4.84 -2.91
CA LEU A 29 -8.11 -3.53 -2.33
C LEU A 29 -6.85 -2.90 -2.94
N GLU A 30 -5.82 -3.69 -3.22
CA GLU A 30 -4.62 -3.23 -3.91
C GLU A 30 -4.92 -2.71 -5.33
N ALA A 31 -5.80 -3.40 -6.05
CA ALA A 31 -6.26 -2.97 -7.38
C ALA A 31 -7.03 -1.64 -7.30
N ASP A 32 -7.94 -1.51 -6.33
CA ASP A 32 -8.71 -0.29 -6.11
C ASP A 32 -7.81 0.90 -5.74
N ILE A 33 -6.85 0.69 -4.82
CA ILE A 33 -5.85 1.70 -4.45
C ILE A 33 -5.06 2.15 -5.67
N THR A 34 -4.66 1.22 -6.53
CA THR A 34 -3.91 1.53 -7.76
C THR A 34 -4.76 2.35 -8.72
N ALA A 35 -6.02 1.97 -8.93
CA ALA A 35 -6.94 2.70 -9.80
C ALA A 35 -7.21 4.12 -9.28
N LEU A 36 -7.43 4.28 -7.98
CA LEU A 36 -7.64 5.59 -7.35
C LEU A 36 -6.39 6.49 -7.45
N LYS A 37 -5.21 5.93 -7.20
CA LYS A 37 -3.94 6.68 -7.32
C LYS A 37 -3.68 7.16 -8.76
N GLN A 38 -4.08 6.40 -9.77
CA GLN A 38 -3.87 6.76 -11.17
C GLN A 38 -4.72 7.97 -11.60
N GLN A 39 -5.90 8.17 -10.99
CA GLN A 39 -6.75 9.33 -11.27
C GLN A 39 -6.15 10.65 -10.74
N LEU A 40 -5.27 10.58 -9.74
CA LEU A 40 -4.63 11.75 -9.11
C LEU A 40 -3.17 11.92 -9.54
N ALA A 41 -2.87 11.79 -10.83
CA ALA A 41 -1.52 12.09 -11.34
C ALA A 41 -1.18 13.57 -11.04
N PRO A 42 -0.21 13.87 -10.15
CA PRO A 42 0.11 15.24 -9.83
C PRO A 42 0.79 15.92 -11.02
N VAL A 43 0.46 17.19 -11.26
CA VAL A 43 1.10 18.01 -12.29
C VAL A 43 1.96 19.07 -11.61
N CYS A 44 3.14 19.34 -12.15
CA CYS A 44 4.01 20.38 -11.62
C CYS A 44 3.39 21.77 -11.78
N VAL A 45 3.24 22.48 -10.66
CA VAL A 45 2.69 23.85 -10.64
C VAL A 45 3.57 24.89 -11.35
N LYS A 46 4.87 24.59 -11.57
CA LYS A 46 5.81 25.52 -12.21
C LYS A 46 5.93 25.34 -13.73
N CYS A 47 5.97 24.10 -14.20
CA CYS A 47 6.24 23.81 -15.61
C CYS A 47 5.19 22.92 -16.28
N ASN A 48 4.12 22.57 -15.55
CA ASN A 48 3.01 21.74 -16.02
C ASN A 48 3.42 20.33 -16.49
N ALA A 49 4.62 19.87 -16.16
CA ALA A 49 5.03 18.49 -16.43
C ALA A 49 4.27 17.52 -15.51
N GLU A 50 3.88 16.37 -16.07
CA GLU A 50 3.33 15.25 -15.29
C GLU A 50 4.37 14.73 -14.29
N LEU A 51 3.93 14.47 -13.07
CA LEU A 51 4.77 13.98 -12.00
C LEU A 51 4.33 12.58 -11.58
N PRO A 52 5.27 11.69 -11.22
CA PRO A 52 4.90 10.42 -10.63
C PRO A 52 4.23 10.65 -9.25
N PRO A 53 3.34 9.73 -8.81
CA PRO A 53 2.51 9.91 -7.61
C PRO A 53 3.32 10.16 -6.32
N ASN A 54 4.58 9.71 -6.29
CA ASN A 54 5.48 9.84 -5.14
C ASN A 54 6.61 10.85 -5.33
N ALA A 55 6.60 11.67 -6.40
CA ALA A 55 7.62 12.69 -6.63
C ALA A 55 7.72 13.67 -5.45
N LYS A 56 8.94 13.87 -4.95
CA LYS A 56 9.27 14.95 -4.01
C LYS A 56 9.68 16.23 -4.74
N PHE A 57 10.25 16.09 -5.94
CA PHE A 57 10.70 17.17 -6.81
C PHE A 57 10.31 16.89 -8.26
N CYS A 58 10.15 17.95 -9.06
CA CYS A 58 9.91 17.83 -10.49
C CYS A 58 11.20 17.48 -11.25
N SER A 59 11.21 16.36 -11.98
CA SER A 59 12.36 15.93 -12.78
C SER A 59 12.67 16.85 -13.97
N ASN A 60 11.73 17.70 -14.38
CA ASN A 60 11.91 18.61 -15.52
C ASN A 60 12.45 19.99 -15.10
N CYS A 61 11.97 20.55 -13.97
CA CYS A 61 12.34 21.92 -13.54
C CYS A 61 12.98 22.02 -12.15
N GLY A 62 13.08 20.92 -11.40
CA GLY A 62 13.66 20.89 -10.06
C GLY A 62 12.80 21.49 -8.95
N ALA A 63 11.60 21.99 -9.25
CA ALA A 63 10.71 22.57 -8.24
C ALA A 63 10.22 21.51 -7.23
N PRO A 64 10.12 21.82 -5.94
CA PRO A 64 9.55 20.91 -4.95
C PRO A 64 8.06 20.71 -5.19
N VAL A 65 7.59 19.48 -5.01
CA VAL A 65 6.17 19.12 -5.07
C VAL A 65 5.62 19.29 -3.66
N SER A 66 4.82 20.32 -3.41
CA SER A 66 4.20 20.54 -2.10
C SER A 66 3.23 19.39 -1.79
N LYS A 67 3.62 18.46 -0.92
CA LYS A 67 2.75 17.40 -0.40
C LYS A 67 2.03 17.88 0.87
N THR A 68 0.72 17.69 0.96
CA THR A 68 -0.04 17.46 2.21
C THR A 68 -1.40 16.84 1.79
N PRO A 69 -1.98 15.86 2.51
CA PRO A 69 -1.55 15.21 3.74
C PRO A 69 -0.98 13.80 3.49
N GLU A 70 0.06 13.50 4.25
CA GLU A 70 0.59 12.16 4.47
C GLU A 70 -0.46 11.38 5.28
N PRO A 71 -0.85 10.15 4.89
CA PRO A 71 -1.65 9.30 5.76
C PRO A 71 -0.88 9.10 7.07
N PRO A 72 -1.55 9.12 8.24
CA PRO A 72 -0.89 9.02 9.52
C PRO A 72 -0.02 7.77 9.54
N GLU A 73 1.28 7.97 9.73
CA GLU A 73 2.22 6.92 10.05
C GLU A 73 1.71 6.27 11.34
N VAL A 74 1.05 5.12 11.22
CA VAL A 74 0.74 4.28 12.37
C VAL A 74 2.06 3.69 12.85
N ASP A 75 2.66 4.37 13.81
CA ASP A 75 3.68 3.82 14.70
C ASP A 75 3.04 2.68 15.50
N GLU A 76 2.97 1.49 14.89
CA GLU A 76 2.75 0.26 15.64
C GLU A 76 4.10 -0.16 16.22
N THR A 77 4.50 0.50 17.31
CA THR A 77 5.42 -0.08 18.28
C THR A 77 4.61 -0.78 19.37
N PRO A 78 4.49 -2.12 19.39
CA PRO A 78 4.25 -2.82 20.64
C PRO A 78 5.59 -2.85 21.38
N SER A 79 5.82 -1.84 22.23
CA SER A 79 6.66 -2.03 23.41
C SER A 79 5.78 -2.71 24.46
N GLU A 80 5.83 -4.03 24.50
CA GLU A 80 5.40 -4.80 25.68
C GLU A 80 6.65 -5.35 26.39
N GLU A 81 6.63 -5.22 27.73
CA GLU A 81 7.69 -5.48 28.72
C GLU A 81 8.22 -6.92 28.81
#